data_AF-A0A2V7RTP6-F1
#
_entry.id   AF-A0A2V7RTP6-F1
#
_cell.length_a   1.000
_cell.length_b   1.000
_cell.length_c   1.000
_cell.angle_alpha   90.00
_cell.angle_beta   90.00
_cell.angle_gamma   90.00
#
_symmetry.space_group_name_H-M   'P 1'
#
loop_
_entity.id
_entity.type
_entity.pdbx_description
1 polymer ?
#
loop_
_entity_poly.entity_id
_entity_poly.type
_entity_poly.pdbx_seq_one_letter_code
_entity_poly.pdbx_strand_id
1 'polypeptide(L)' 'WGPPEDHLETLLTTVGVDRFVFGTGQPLRIPETSVVKLDLLDLTVAQRAAIESHNALTGLRAA' A
#
# COMPACT_ATOMS: atom_id res chain seq x y z
N TRP A 1 -17.74 -0.23 12.30
CA TRP A 1 -17.04 -0.75 11.12
C TRP A 1 -17.22 0.28 10.03
N GLY A 2 -16.17 1.04 9.73
CA GLY A 2 -16.19 2.14 8.77
C GLY A 2 -15.95 1.66 7.34
N PRO A 3 -15.84 2.58 6.37
CA PRO A 3 -15.46 2.28 5.01
C PRO A 3 -14.15 1.47 4.89
N PRO A 4 -13.95 0.70 3.79
CA PRO A 4 -12.77 -0.15 3.61
C PRO A 4 -11.41 0.57 3.68
N GLU A 5 -11.38 1.86 3.32
CA GLU A 5 -10.23 2.74 3.43
C GLU A 5 -9.81 2.96 4.90
N ASP A 6 -10.75 3.11 5.83
CA ASP A 6 -10.49 3.23 7.27
C ASP A 6 -9.71 2.01 7.79
N HIS A 7 -9.98 0.83 7.23
CA HIS A 7 -9.28 -0.39 7.61
C HIS A 7 -7.82 -0.40 7.13
N LEU A 8 -7.57 0.03 5.89
CA LEU A 8 -6.19 0.10 5.37
C LEU A 8 -5.40 1.20 6.09
N GLU A 9 -6.00 2.36 6.33
CA GLU A 9 -5.38 3.44 7.11
C GLU A 9 -5.03 2.98 8.53
N THR A 10 -5.95 2.28 9.19
CA THR A 10 -5.69 1.69 10.52
C THR A 10 -4.52 0.72 10.47
N LEU A 11 -4.45 -0.15 9.46
CA LEU A 11 -3.34 -1.11 9.31
C LEU A 11 -2.00 -0.41 9.07
N LEU A 12 -1.97 0.64 8.23
CA LEU A 12 -0.75 1.40 7.95
C LEU A 12 -0.25 2.12 9.21
N THR A 13 -1.16 2.73 9.96
CA THR A 13 -0.86 3.42 11.23
C THR A 13 -0.35 2.45 12.30
N THR A 14 -0.95 1.26 12.39
CA THR A 14 -0.64 0.30 13.47
C THR A 14 0.58 -0.57 13.20
N VAL A 15 0.77 -1.03 11.97
CA VAL A 15 1.87 -1.94 11.59
C VAL A 15 3.07 -1.17 11.05
N GLY A 16 2.86 0.03 10.50
CA GLY A 16 3.90 0.87 9.90
C GLY A 16 4.04 0.65 8.39
N VAL A 17 4.16 1.76 7.66
CA VAL A 17 4.21 1.82 6.19
C VAL A 17 5.32 0.95 5.59
N ASP A 18 6.48 0.84 6.25
CA ASP A 18 7.67 0.11 5.76
C ASP A 18 7.46 -1.42 5.66
N ARG A 19 6.32 -1.93 6.13
CA ARG A 19 5.97 -3.36 6.12
C ARG A 19 4.96 -3.73 5.04
N PHE A 20 4.53 -2.76 4.22
CA PHE A 20 3.58 -2.98 3.14
C PHE A 20 4.26 -2.86 1.78
N VAL A 21 3.77 -3.66 0.84
CA VAL A 21 4.16 -3.61 -0.57
C VAL A 21 2.92 -3.49 -1.44
N PHE A 22 3.03 -2.74 -2.53
CA PHE A 22 1.97 -2.60 -3.49
C PHE A 22 1.84 -3.85 -4.37
N GLY A 23 0.60 -4.26 -4.62
CA GLY A 23 0.29 -5.35 -5.54
C GLY A 23 -1.11 -5.20 -6.09
N THR A 24 -1.27 -5.39 -7.41
CA THR A 24 -2.55 -5.23 -8.09
C THR A 24 -3.44 -6.47 -8.01
N GLY A 25 -2.86 -7.64 -7.71
CA GLY A 25 -3.57 -8.93 -7.74
C GLY A 25 -3.91 -9.41 -9.15
N GLN A 26 -3.31 -8.83 -10.19
CA GLN A 26 -3.48 -9.29 -11.56
C GLN A 26 -2.97 -10.73 -11.75
N PRO A 27 -3.60 -11.51 -12.65
CA PRO A 27 -4.69 -11.12 -13.57
C PRO A 27 -6.10 -11.18 -12.97
N LEU A 28 -6.25 -11.58 -11.70
CA LEU A 28 -7.55 -11.88 -11.08
C LEU A 28 -8.31 -10.64 -10.57
N ARG A 29 -7.68 -9.46 -10.62
CA ARG A 29 -8.21 -8.21 -10.09
C ARG A 29 -7.94 -7.06 -11.06
N ILE A 30 -8.83 -6.06 -11.02
CA ILE A 30 -8.73 -4.82 -11.79
C ILE A 30 -7.65 -3.93 -11.15
N PRO A 31 -6.57 -3.59 -11.86
CA PRO A 31 -5.41 -2.90 -11.26
C PRO A 31 -5.76 -1.52 -10.70
N GLU A 32 -6.68 -0.80 -11.34
CA GLU A 32 -7.12 0.55 -10.96
C GLU A 32 -7.67 0.59 -9.53
N THR A 33 -8.35 -0.48 -9.08
CA THR A 33 -8.88 -0.53 -7.70
C THR A 33 -7.76 -0.49 -6.66
N SER A 34 -6.61 -1.07 -6.97
CA SER A 34 -5.48 -1.07 -6.02
C SER A 34 -4.83 0.32 -5.94
N VAL A 35 -4.76 1.03 -7.07
CA VAL A 35 -4.25 2.41 -7.12
C VAL A 35 -5.19 3.37 -6.38
N VAL A 36 -6.49 3.34 -6.70
CA VAL A 36 -7.49 4.23 -6.08
C VAL A 36 -7.52 4.08 -4.56
N LYS A 37 -7.33 2.87 -4.03
CA LYS A 37 -7.24 2.65 -2.58
C LYS A 37 -6.12 3.44 -1.91
N LEU A 38 -4.99 3.65 -2.59
CA LEU A 38 -3.91 4.49 -2.06
C LEU A 38 -4.25 5.97 -2.18
N ASP A 39 -4.97 6.37 -3.22
CA ASP A 39 -5.36 7.76 -3.45
C ASP A 39 -6.41 8.25 -2.43
N LEU A 40 -7.14 7.34 -1.78
CA LEU A 40 -8.09 7.65 -0.70
C LEU A 40 -7.43 7.86 0.67
N LEU A 41 -6.14 7.57 0.82
CA LEU A 41 -5.42 7.68 2.09
C LEU A 41 -4.68 9.01 2.19
N ASP A 42 -4.56 9.54 3.41
CA ASP A 42 -3.73 10.73 3.69
C ASP A 42 -2.24 10.36 3.85
N LEU A 43 -1.64 9.85 2.77
CA LEU A 43 -0.22 9.49 2.72
C LEU A 43 0.64 10.66 2.26
N THR A 44 1.75 10.88 2.96
CA THR A 44 2.83 11.72 2.40
C THR A 44 3.39 11.09 1.13
N VAL A 45 3.99 11.92 0.26
CA VAL A 45 4.66 11.45 -0.97
C VAL A 45 5.70 10.36 -0.68
N ALA A 46 6.45 10.50 0.42
CA ALA A 46 7.45 9.53 0.83
C ALA A 46 6.82 8.18 1.25
N GLN A 47 5.72 8.21 2.01
CA GLN A 47 5.01 7.00 2.42
C GLN A 47 4.38 6.29 1.22
N ARG A 48 3.79 7.05 0.28
CA ARG A 48 3.23 6.48 -0.96
C ARG A 48 4.31 5.77 -1.78
N ALA A 49 5.45 6.44 -2.00
CA ALA A 49 6.57 5.86 -2.74
C ALA A 49 7.16 4.61 -2.05
N ALA A 50 7.17 4.59 -0.70
CA ALA A 50 7.60 3.43 0.07
C ALA A 50 6.76 2.19 -0.26
N ILE A 51 5.44 2.33 -0.24
CA ILE A 51 4.49 1.24 -0.54
C ILE A 51 4.56 0.84 -2.02
N GLU A 52 4.59 1.81 -2.94
CA GLU A 52 4.51 1.56 -4.38
C GLU A 52 5.71 0.77 -4.91
N SER A 53 6.92 0.99 -4.37
CA SER A 53 8.11 0.30 -4.90
C SER A 53 9.28 0.13 -3.93
N HIS A 54 9.57 1.09 -3.04
CA HIS A 54 10.84 1.04 -2.30
C HIS A 54 10.91 -0.13 -1.31
N ASN A 55 9.81 -0.46 -0.63
CA ASN A 55 9.76 -1.57 0.31
C ASN A 55 10.00 -2.90 -0.41
N ALA A 56 9.37 -3.09 -1.57
CA ALA A 56 9.56 -4.27 -2.40
C ALA A 56 11.01 -4.37 -2.90
N LEU A 57 11.58 -3.29 -3.43
CA LEU A 57 12.98 -3.25 -3.88
C LEU A 57 13.96 -3.55 -2.74
N THR A 58 13.70 -3.03 -1.55
CA THR A 58 14.52 -3.27 -0.36
C THR A 58 14.46 -4.74 0.05
N GLY A 59 13.26 -5.31 0.13
CA GLY A 59 13.06 -6.72 0.46
C GLY A 59 13.70 -7.66 -0.56
N LEU A 60 13.58 -7.36 -1.86
CA LEU A 60 14.18 -8.15 -2.93
C LEU A 60 15.72 -8.11 -2.95
N ARG A 61 16.33 -7.01 -2.51
CA ARG A 61 17.80 -6.88 -2.40
C ARG A 61 18.38 -7.58 -1.18
N ALA A 62 17.55 -7.81 -0.16
CA ALA A 62 17.94 -8.48 1.08
C ALA A 62 17.80 -10.02 1.00
N ALA A 63 17.19 -10.54 -0.06
CA ALA A 63 16.98 -11.96 -0.33
C ALA A 63 18.05 -12.53 -1.27
#